data_AF-A0A7V4YQW1-F1
#
_entry.id   AF-A0A7V4YQW1-F1
#
_cell.length_a   1.000
_cell.length_b   1.000
_cell.length_c   1.000
_cell.angle_alpha   90.00
_cell.angle_beta   90.00
_cell.angle_gamma   90.00
#
_symmetry.space_group_name_H-M   'P 1'
#
loop_
_entity.id
_entity.type
_entity.pdbx_description
1 polymer ?
#
loop_
_entity_poly.entity_id
_entity_poly.type
_entity_poly.pdbx_seq_one_letter_code
_entity_poly.pdbx_strand_id
1 'polypeptide(L)'
;QKNRFVPSTELIWVASKSKRYFFNYEMATKLSNGKQMRNLWEIPAERHKTSHPTEKPEKLLERIILIGSKEGDTILDPFMGSGTTGVVAKRFNRNFIGIEIDDKYFEIAQKRIERTLTEQNLIEFLEKSPRNATLQLEFYSKKQKEGSY
;
A
#
# COMPACT_ATOMS: atom_id res chain seq x y z
N GLN A 1 -13.04 -30.23 17.95
CA GLN A 1 -11.66 -30.29 18.49
C GLN A 1 -10.79 -29.33 17.69
N LYS A 2 -10.02 -28.43 18.32
CA LYS A 2 -9.07 -27.54 17.60
C LYS A 2 -7.78 -28.31 17.35
N ASN A 3 -7.71 -29.07 16.26
CA ASN A 3 -6.57 -29.94 15.91
C ASN A 3 -5.67 -29.37 14.79
N ARG A 4 -5.83 -28.08 14.46
CA ARG A 4 -5.04 -27.39 13.44
C ARG A 4 -4.83 -25.92 13.81
N PHE A 5 -3.72 -25.34 13.35
CA PHE A 5 -3.51 -23.90 13.41
C PHE A 5 -4.56 -23.17 12.57
N VAL A 6 -4.92 -21.95 12.99
CA VAL A 6 -5.81 -21.08 12.22
C VAL A 6 -5.04 -20.55 11.02
N PRO A 7 -5.56 -20.66 9.78
CA PRO A 7 -4.95 -20.02 8.63
C PRO A 7 -4.91 -18.50 8.85
N SER A 8 -3.70 -17.94 8.87
CA SER A 8 -3.46 -16.51 9.13
C SER A 8 -2.53 -15.87 8.11
N THR A 9 -2.15 -16.61 7.06
CA THR A 9 -1.12 -16.22 6.10
C THR A 9 -1.64 -16.37 4.69
N GLU A 10 -1.44 -15.33 3.89
CA GLU A 10 -1.63 -15.35 2.44
C GLU A 10 -0.27 -15.21 1.74
N LEU A 11 -0.14 -15.78 0.55
CA LEU A 11 1.08 -15.69 -0.26
C LEU A 11 0.89 -14.74 -1.43
N ILE A 12 1.91 -13.92 -1.70
CA ILE A 12 1.95 -13.00 -2.83
C ILE A 12 3.14 -13.38 -3.69
N TRP A 13 2.86 -13.70 -4.95
CA TRP A 13 3.90 -14.00 -5.93
C TRP A 13 4.31 -12.72 -6.64
N VAL A 14 5.61 -12.42 -6.61
CA VAL A 14 6.18 -11.27 -7.33
C VAL A 14 7.01 -11.80 -8.49
N ALA A 15 6.64 -11.41 -9.70
CA ALA A 15 7.33 -11.75 -10.92
C ALA A 15 7.63 -10.47 -11.71
N SER A 16 8.67 -10.53 -12.55
CA SER A 16 9.05 -9.42 -13.40
C SER A 16 9.33 -9.90 -14.82
N LYS A 17 9.05 -9.04 -15.80
CA LYS A 17 9.31 -9.33 -17.23
C LYS A 17 10.80 -9.44 -17.54
N SER A 18 11.66 -8.79 -16.74
CA SER A 18 13.11 -8.82 -16.91
C SER A 18 13.82 -8.63 -15.58
N LYS A 19 15.13 -8.92 -15.56
CA LYS A 19 16.01 -8.66 -14.41
C LYS A 19 16.12 -7.16 -14.05
N ARG A 20 15.73 -6.25 -14.95
CA ARG A 20 15.77 -4.79 -14.76
C ARG A 20 14.37 -4.26 -14.42
N TYR A 21 13.77 -4.78 -13.37
CA TYR A 21 12.50 -4.27 -12.87
C TYR A 21 12.72 -3.10 -11.91
N PHE A 22 11.75 -2.21 -11.81
CA PHE A 22 11.78 -1.13 -10.85
C PHE A 22 11.50 -1.67 -9.43
N PHE A 23 12.33 -1.27 -8.47
CA PHE A 23 12.13 -1.55 -7.06
C PHE A 23 12.57 -0.33 -6.25
N ASN A 24 11.62 0.33 -5.60
CA ASN A 24 11.90 1.50 -4.78
C ASN A 24 12.47 1.08 -3.42
N TYR A 25 13.79 0.89 -3.37
CA TYR A 25 14.47 0.43 -2.16
C TYR A 25 14.34 1.43 -1.00
N GLU A 26 14.47 2.72 -1.27
CA GLU A 26 14.30 3.77 -0.27
C GLU A 26 12.92 3.70 0.38
N MET A 27 11.87 3.56 -0.44
CA MET A 27 10.50 3.43 0.05
C MET A 27 10.29 2.13 0.83
N ALA A 28 10.83 1.00 0.36
CA ALA A 28 10.79 -0.25 1.10
C ALA A 28 11.43 -0.11 2.49
N THR A 29 12.57 0.58 2.58
CA THR A 29 13.25 0.86 3.85
C THR A 29 12.41 1.76 4.76
N LYS A 30 11.82 2.84 4.23
CA LYS A 30 10.93 3.74 5.00
C LYS A 30 9.72 3.00 5.55
N LEU A 31 9.05 2.20 4.72
CA LEU A 31 7.89 1.38 5.11
C LEU A 31 8.23 0.23 6.08
N SER A 32 9.51 -0.03 6.30
CA SER A 32 10.06 -1.04 7.21
C SER A 32 10.88 -0.39 8.34
N ASN A 33 10.53 0.84 8.74
CA ASN A 33 11.12 1.57 9.87
C ASN A 33 12.64 1.72 9.77
N GLY A 34 13.13 2.13 8.59
CA GLY A 34 14.56 2.34 8.36
C GLY A 34 15.36 1.04 8.18
N LYS A 35 14.72 -0.13 8.21
CA LYS A 35 15.38 -1.44 8.03
C LYS A 35 15.10 -2.00 6.64
N GLN A 36 15.95 -2.92 6.19
CA GLN A 36 15.67 -3.67 4.96
C GLN A 36 14.37 -4.47 5.10
N MET A 37 13.44 -4.26 4.16
CA MET A 37 12.15 -4.95 4.16
C MET A 37 12.33 -6.46 3.92
N ARG A 38 11.70 -7.26 4.78
CA ARG A 38 11.65 -8.73 4.65
C ARG A 38 10.46 -9.18 3.80
N ASN A 39 10.47 -10.44 3.39
CA ASN A 39 9.40 -11.08 2.61
C ASN A 39 8.20 -11.59 3.45
N LEU A 40 8.27 -11.49 4.78
CA LEU A 40 7.14 -11.75 5.68
C LEU A 40 6.58 -10.42 6.17
N TRP A 41 5.30 -10.17 5.86
CA TRP A 41 4.62 -8.92 6.20
C TRP A 41 3.50 -9.15 7.19
N GLU A 42 3.62 -8.56 8.37
CA GLU A 42 2.53 -8.48 9.34
C GLU A 42 1.63 -7.30 9.00
N ILE A 43 0.45 -7.61 8.45
CA ILE A 43 -0.57 -6.64 8.11
C ILE A 43 -1.84 -7.06 8.85
N PRO A 44 -2.32 -6.25 9.82
CA PRO A 44 -3.55 -6.59 10.53
C PRO A 44 -4.72 -6.58 9.56
N ALA A 45 -5.68 -7.48 9.77
CA ALA A 45 -6.94 -7.43 9.07
C ALA A 45 -7.64 -6.10 9.38
N GLU A 46 -8.09 -5.42 8.34
CA GLU A 46 -8.89 -4.20 8.46
C GLU A 46 -10.37 -4.58 8.44
N ARG A 47 -11.22 -3.82 9.13
CA ARG A 47 -12.66 -3.95 8.95
C ARG A 47 -13.00 -3.58 7.51
N HIS A 48 -13.81 -4.41 6.84
CA HIS A 48 -14.30 -4.11 5.51
C HIS A 48 -14.95 -2.73 5.49
N LYS A 49 -14.52 -1.87 4.58
CA LYS A 49 -15.10 -0.52 4.40
C LYS A 49 -16.35 -0.58 3.51
N THR A 50 -16.55 -1.72 2.86
CA THR A 50 -17.63 -2.00 1.92
C THR A 50 -18.34 -3.31 2.27
N SER A 51 -19.45 -3.59 1.59
CA SER A 51 -20.12 -4.90 1.65
C SER A 51 -19.35 -6.00 0.90
N HIS A 52 -18.18 -5.72 0.32
CA HIS A 52 -17.42 -6.72 -0.41
C HIS A 52 -16.73 -7.69 0.55
N PRO A 53 -16.98 -9.00 0.42
CA PRO A 53 -16.58 -10.00 1.43
C PRO A 53 -15.07 -10.19 1.55
N THR A 54 -14.31 -9.86 0.50
CA THR A 54 -12.86 -10.13 0.39
C THR A 54 -12.05 -8.88 0.05
N GLU A 55 -12.45 -7.72 0.58
CA GLU A 55 -11.68 -6.48 0.43
C GLU A 55 -10.26 -6.64 0.99
N LYS A 56 -9.24 -6.48 0.13
CA LYS A 56 -7.84 -6.49 0.57
C LYS A 56 -7.54 -5.23 1.41
N PRO A 57 -6.71 -5.32 2.47
CA PRO A 57 -6.30 -4.15 3.25
C PRO A 57 -5.60 -3.13 2.36
N GLU A 58 -5.94 -1.85 2.47
CA GLU A 58 -5.30 -0.79 1.68
C GLU A 58 -3.80 -0.81 1.90
N LYS A 59 -3.35 -0.97 3.14
CA LYS A 59 -1.93 -0.99 3.51
C LYS A 59 -1.09 -2.03 2.75
N LEU A 60 -1.71 -3.14 2.35
CA LEU A 60 -1.05 -4.15 1.54
C LEU A 60 -0.75 -3.60 0.14
N LEU A 61 -1.76 -3.01 -0.50
CA LEU A 61 -1.65 -2.44 -1.83
C LEU A 61 -0.76 -1.18 -1.83
N GLU A 62 -0.83 -0.35 -0.78
CA GLU A 62 0.07 0.80 -0.60
C GLU A 62 1.52 0.36 -0.66
N ARG A 63 1.88 -0.68 0.08
CA ARG A 63 3.23 -1.24 0.09
C ARG A 63 3.64 -1.75 -1.29
N ILE A 64 2.78 -2.53 -1.96
CA ILE A 64 3.09 -3.10 -3.28
C ILE A 64 3.29 -1.99 -4.32
N ILE A 65 2.37 -1.02 -4.40
CA ILE A 65 2.39 0.04 -5.39
C ILE A 65 3.58 0.98 -5.17
N LEU A 66 3.82 1.42 -3.93
CA LEU A 66 4.90 2.35 -3.62
C LEU A 66 6.31 1.74 -3.82
N ILE A 67 6.45 0.43 -3.63
CA ILE A 67 7.71 -0.30 -3.87
C ILE A 67 7.88 -0.68 -5.33
N GLY A 68 6.79 -1.08 -6.01
CA GLY A 68 6.83 -1.68 -7.35
C GLY A 68 6.59 -0.73 -8.51
N SER A 69 6.24 0.54 -8.27
CA SER A 69 5.93 1.51 -9.34
C SER A 69 6.42 2.93 -9.03
N LYS A 70 6.64 3.70 -10.08
CA LYS A 70 6.88 5.15 -10.01
C LYS A 70 5.56 5.92 -10.06
N GLU A 71 5.61 7.16 -9.63
CA GLU A 71 4.53 8.10 -9.87
C GLU A 71 4.27 8.25 -11.37
N GLY A 72 3.00 8.35 -11.77
CA GLY A 72 2.57 8.37 -13.17
C GLY A 72 2.55 7.01 -13.88
N ASP A 73 3.14 5.95 -13.31
CA ASP A 73 3.02 4.59 -13.86
C ASP A 73 1.55 4.14 -13.86
N THR A 74 1.22 3.19 -14.74
CA THR A 74 -0.13 2.59 -14.82
C THR A 74 -0.16 1.26 -14.07
N ILE A 75 -1.11 1.14 -13.15
CA ILE A 75 -1.40 -0.10 -12.42
C ILE A 75 -2.60 -0.79 -13.07
N LEU A 76 -2.46 -2.07 -13.39
CA LEU A 76 -3.53 -2.92 -13.91
C LEU A 76 -4.00 -3.88 -12.82
N ASP A 77 -5.32 -3.94 -12.61
CA ASP A 77 -5.96 -4.97 -11.80
C ASP A 77 -7.13 -5.61 -12.57
N PRO A 78 -6.95 -6.81 -13.13
CA PRO A 78 -7.98 -7.46 -13.93
C PRO A 78 -9.11 -8.07 -13.08
N PHE A 79 -9.00 -8.06 -11.75
CA PHE A 79 -10.00 -8.59 -10.82
C PHE A 79 -10.17 -7.62 -9.64
N MET A 80 -10.52 -6.37 -9.95
CA MET A 80 -10.37 -5.27 -9.00
C MET A 80 -11.32 -5.34 -7.79
N GLY A 81 -12.39 -6.13 -7.86
CA GLY A 81 -13.36 -6.28 -6.78
C GLY A 81 -13.92 -4.92 -6.35
N SER A 82 -13.79 -4.61 -5.06
CA SER A 82 -14.21 -3.32 -4.51
C SER A 82 -13.27 -2.14 -4.81
N GLY A 83 -12.25 -2.31 -5.64
CA GLY A 83 -11.43 -1.21 -6.17
C GLY A 83 -10.31 -0.71 -5.27
N THR A 84 -9.88 -1.48 -4.27
CA THR A 84 -8.79 -1.08 -3.36
C THR A 84 -7.51 -0.71 -4.10
N THR A 85 -7.14 -1.46 -5.14
CA THR A 85 -5.97 -1.16 -5.98
C THR A 85 -6.09 0.21 -6.64
N GLY A 86 -7.26 0.55 -7.20
CA GLY A 86 -7.52 1.84 -7.82
C GLY A 86 -7.52 3.00 -6.83
N VAL A 87 -8.08 2.79 -5.63
CA VAL A 87 -8.03 3.78 -4.53
C VAL A 87 -6.58 4.12 -4.20
N VAL A 88 -5.74 3.11 -3.97
CA VAL A 88 -4.34 3.31 -3.62
C VAL A 88 -3.54 3.91 -4.78
N ALA A 89 -3.77 3.44 -6.01
CA ALA A 89 -3.13 3.97 -7.20
C ALA A 89 -3.42 5.48 -7.35
N LYS A 90 -4.70 5.88 -7.28
CA LYS A 90 -5.09 7.31 -7.36
C LYS A 90 -4.51 8.12 -6.20
N ARG A 91 -4.56 7.59 -4.97
CA ARG A 91 -3.99 8.25 -3.78
C ARG A 91 -2.52 8.61 -4.00
N PHE A 92 -1.74 7.72 -4.59
CA PHE A 92 -0.31 7.97 -4.82
C PHE A 92 0.00 8.41 -6.25
N ASN A 93 -0.94 9.03 -6.94
CA ASN A 93 -0.73 9.61 -8.26
C ASN A 93 -0.17 8.62 -9.30
N ARG A 94 -0.71 7.39 -9.30
CA ARG A 94 -0.56 6.41 -10.39
C ARG A 94 -1.83 6.38 -11.22
N ASN A 95 -1.68 6.08 -12.50
CA ASN A 95 -2.80 5.75 -13.37
C ASN A 95 -3.32 4.35 -13.00
N PHE A 96 -4.61 4.08 -13.26
CA PHE A 96 -5.23 2.81 -12.92
C PHE A 96 -6.16 2.32 -14.02
N ILE A 97 -6.07 1.02 -14.32
CA ILE A 97 -7.01 0.29 -15.17
C ILE A 97 -7.51 -0.89 -14.34
N GLY A 98 -8.82 -0.94 -14.11
CA GLY A 98 -9.47 -1.99 -13.34
C GLY A 98 -10.55 -2.68 -14.15
N ILE A 99 -10.67 -4.00 -14.00
CA ILE A 99 -11.72 -4.81 -14.61
C ILE A 99 -12.47 -5.53 -13.50
N GLU A 100 -13.79 -5.46 -13.53
CA GLU A 100 -14.69 -6.19 -12.64
C GLU A 100 -15.90 -6.64 -13.46
N ILE A 101 -16.35 -7.88 -13.23
CA ILE A 101 -17.46 -8.48 -13.99
C ILE A 101 -18.81 -8.26 -13.32
N ASP A 102 -18.83 -8.10 -11.98
CA ASP A 102 -20.05 -7.79 -11.24
C ASP A 102 -20.30 -6.28 -11.20
N ASP A 103 -21.37 -5.84 -11.84
CA ASP A 103 -21.75 -4.42 -11.93
C ASP A 103 -21.87 -3.75 -10.55
N LYS A 104 -22.34 -4.47 -9.52
CA LYS A 104 -22.50 -3.89 -8.17
C LYS A 104 -21.14 -3.62 -7.54
N TYR A 105 -20.19 -4.53 -7.70
CA TYR A 105 -18.83 -4.31 -7.21
C TYR A 105 -18.09 -3.26 -8.03
N PHE A 106 -18.32 -3.23 -9.34
CA PHE A 106 -17.80 -2.17 -10.21
C PHE A 106 -18.28 -0.79 -9.75
N GLU A 107 -19.58 -0.62 -9.48
CA GLU A 107 -20.12 0.66 -8.98
C GLU A 107 -19.51 1.06 -7.62
N ILE A 108 -19.32 0.10 -6.71
CA ILE A 108 -18.68 0.35 -5.41
C ILE A 108 -17.23 0.82 -5.63
N ALA A 109 -16.48 0.11 -6.48
CA ALA A 109 -15.11 0.47 -6.83
C ALA A 109 -15.02 1.87 -7.42
N GLN A 110 -15.86 2.17 -8.41
CA GLN A 110 -15.91 3.47 -9.07
C GLN A 110 -16.15 4.60 -8.06
N LYS A 111 -17.20 4.50 -7.23
CA LYS A 111 -17.52 5.51 -6.21
C LYS A 111 -16.37 5.73 -5.22
N ARG A 112 -15.67 4.66 -4.82
CA ARG A 112 -14.50 4.76 -3.92
C ARG A 112 -13.33 5.48 -4.58
N ILE A 113 -13.02 5.11 -5.83
CA ILE A 113 -11.91 5.69 -6.59
C ILE A 113 -12.20 7.17 -6.87
N GLU A 114 -13.42 7.52 -7.30
CA GLU A 114 -13.82 8.91 -7.54
C GLU A 114 -13.66 9.79 -6.31
N ARG A 115 -14.12 9.32 -5.15
CA ARG A 115 -14.00 10.03 -3.85
C ARG A 115 -12.58 10.10 -3.31
N THR A 116 -11.66 9.29 -3.82
CA THR A 116 -10.27 9.28 -3.34
C THR A 116 -9.55 10.53 -3.84
N LEU A 117 -8.94 11.26 -2.92
CA LEU A 117 -8.06 12.39 -3.23
C LEU A 117 -6.63 11.91 -3.43
N THR A 118 -5.91 12.59 -4.31
CA THR A 118 -4.48 12.39 -4.50
C THR A 118 -3.74 13.01 -3.33
N GLU A 119 -2.81 12.25 -2.75
CA GLU A 119 -1.90 12.72 -1.71
C GLU A 119 -0.79 13.55 -2.37
N GLN A 120 -0.72 14.83 -2.02
CA GLN A 120 0.25 15.75 -2.62
C GLN A 120 1.63 15.63 -1.97
N ASN A 121 1.69 15.17 -0.71
CA ASN A 121 2.94 15.02 0.01
C ASN A 121 3.09 13.61 0.60
N LEU A 122 3.66 12.71 -0.20
CA LEU A 122 3.88 11.33 0.22
C LEU A 122 4.76 11.21 1.48
N ILE A 123 5.74 12.11 1.65
CA ILE A 123 6.62 12.09 2.82
C ILE A 123 5.81 12.38 4.09
N GLU A 124 5.04 13.47 4.06
CA GLU A 124 4.19 13.87 5.18
C GLU A 124 3.12 12.83 5.51
N PHE A 125 2.51 12.21 4.50
CA PHE A 125 1.57 11.10 4.68
C PHE A 125 2.21 9.92 5.41
N LEU A 126 3.42 9.54 5.00
CA LEU A 126 4.15 8.43 5.62
C LEU A 126 4.55 8.78 7.06
N GLU A 127 4.94 10.02 7.35
CA GLU A 127 5.29 10.46 8.70
C GLU A 127 4.07 10.47 9.64
N LYS A 128 2.91 10.92 9.17
CA LYS A 128 1.66 10.97 9.96
C LYS A 128 1.00 9.60 10.12
N SER A 129 1.39 8.60 9.35
CA SER A 129 0.83 7.25 9.45
C SER A 129 1.16 6.66 10.83
N PRO A 130 0.17 6.17 11.61
CA PRO A 130 0.28 5.89 13.05
C PRO A 130 1.30 4.80 13.46
N ARG A 131 2.04 4.23 12.51
CA ARG A 131 3.12 3.26 12.74
C ARG A 131 4.53 3.82 12.54
N ASN A 132 4.67 5.04 12.03
CA ASN A 132 5.96 5.70 11.75
C ASN A 132 6.32 6.80 12.78
N ALA A 133 5.60 6.90 13.90
CA ALA A 133 5.93 7.83 14.99
C ALA A 133 7.41 7.71 15.47
N THR A 134 8.00 6.51 15.35
CA THR A 134 9.42 6.28 15.65
C THR A 134 10.37 6.98 14.66
N LEU A 135 10.05 7.00 13.36
CA LEU A 135 10.82 7.75 12.35
C LEU A 135 10.71 9.25 12.59
N GLN A 136 9.53 9.73 12.99
CA GLN A 136 9.31 11.13 13.35
C GLN A 136 10.18 11.56 14.54
N LEU A 137 10.24 10.74 15.60
CA LEU A 137 11.10 10.98 16.77
C LEU A 137 12.60 10.95 16.42
N GLU A 138 13.05 10.01 15.59
CA GLU A 138 14.46 9.92 15.18
C GLU A 138 14.88 11.11 14.31
N PHE A 139 14.05 11.57 13.37
CA PHE A 139 14.34 12.74 12.54
C PHE A 139 14.34 14.04 13.34
N TYR A 140 13.38 14.23 14.26
CA TYR A 140 13.40 15.38 15.19
C TYR A 140 14.66 15.38 16.06
N SER A 141 15.11 14.20 16.52
CA SER A 141 16.34 14.07 17.30
C SER A 141 17.61 14.37 16.49
N LYS A 142 17.63 14.04 15.18
CA LYS A 142 18.74 14.37 14.27
C LYS A 142 18.77 15.85 13.93
N LYS A 143 17.63 16.48 13.65
CA LYS A 143 17.54 17.93 13.39
C LYS A 143 18.05 18.77 14.56
N GLN A 144 17.82 18.32 15.80
CA GLN A 144 18.35 19.01 16.99
C GLN A 144 19.88 18.86 17.15
N LYS A 145 20.50 17.83 16.56
CA LYS A 145 21.96 17.63 16.61
C LYS A 145 22.72 18.37 15.50
N GLU A 146 22.06 18.70 14.39
CA GLU A 146 22.67 19.43 13.27
C GLU A 146 22.54 20.96 13.40
N GLY A 147 21.73 21.46 14.34
CA GLY A 147 21.48 22.89 14.58
C GLY A 147 22.31 23.54 15.69
N SER A 148 23.40 22.92 16.15
CA SER A 148 24.25 23.46 17.21
C SER A 148 25.70 23.63 16.73
N TYR A 149 25.93 24.58 15.82
CA TYR A 149 27.22 25.27 15.62
C TYR A 149 26.96 26.69 15.13
#